data_AF-A0A9X2WN41-F1
#
_entry.id   AF-A0A9X2WN41-F1
#
_cell.length_a   1.000
_cell.length_b   1.000
_cell.length_c   1.000
_cell.angle_alpha   90.00
_cell.angle_beta   90.00
_cell.angle_gamma   90.00
#
_symmetry.space_group_name_H-M   'P 1'
#
loop_
_entity.id
_entity.type
_entity.pdbx_description
1 polymer ?
#
loop_
_entity_poly.entity_id
_entity_poly.type
_entity_poly.pdbx_seq_one_letter_code
_entity_poly.pdbx_strand_id
1 'polypeptide(L)'
;MSQQSYTNIAASIDAIANGSASFTSNKRFYDDANFPKGFKRCGDFTNKEAELLEQHGQALKNLMEGTQLPCTADEDQFVQVAQGQLLPTTPLELLWAKYTKLAKGKPFYAVVGTIHAPAQSSKVEIDLDFDDISDDAADDEEVTDSND
;
A
#
# COMPACT_ATOMS: atom_id res chain seq x y z
N MET A 1 20.57 10.60 54.90
CA MET A 1 19.48 10.56 53.91
C MET A 1 20.09 10.37 52.53
N SER A 2 20.23 9.13 52.09
CA SER A 2 20.79 8.82 50.76
C SER A 2 19.63 8.44 49.85
N GLN A 3 19.25 9.37 48.97
CA GLN A 3 18.29 9.14 47.90
C GLN A 3 18.98 8.27 46.84
N GLN A 4 18.73 6.96 46.86
CA GLN A 4 19.08 6.08 45.75
C GLN A 4 17.92 6.12 44.74
N SER A 5 18.20 6.76 43.62
CA SER A 5 17.34 6.93 42.45
C SER A 5 16.89 5.58 41.89
N TYR A 6 15.57 5.45 41.72
CA TYR A 6 14.89 4.31 41.13
C TYR A 6 15.27 4.17 39.65
N THR A 7 16.01 3.13 39.29
CA THR A 7 16.09 2.68 37.89
C THR A 7 14.74 2.04 37.54
N ASN A 8 13.97 2.73 36.69
CA ASN A 8 12.74 2.22 36.09
C ASN A 8 13.04 0.93 35.30
N ILE A 9 12.79 -0.23 35.92
CA ILE A 9 12.76 -1.57 35.27
C ILE A 9 11.41 -1.77 34.56
N ALA A 10 10.75 -0.68 34.13
CA ALA A 10 9.48 -0.71 33.42
C ALA A 10 9.64 -0.62 31.90
N ALA A 11 10.88 -0.68 31.38
CA ALA A 11 11.19 -0.55 29.95
C ALA A 11 11.58 -1.88 29.28
N SER A 12 11.27 -3.03 29.89
CA SER A 12 11.78 -4.33 29.42
C SER A 12 10.74 -5.45 29.32
N ILE A 13 9.42 -5.13 29.29
CA ILE A 13 8.36 -6.17 29.25
C ILE A 13 7.41 -6.04 28.05
N ASP A 14 7.57 -5.05 27.16
CA ASP A 14 6.75 -4.95 25.94
C ASP A 14 7.33 -5.74 24.74
N ALA A 15 8.38 -6.53 24.96
CA ALA A 15 9.05 -7.34 23.92
C ALA A 15 8.28 -8.63 23.52
N ILE A 16 7.04 -8.81 23.96
CA ILE A 16 6.31 -10.08 23.80
C ILE A 16 4.94 -9.87 23.14
N ALA A 17 4.89 -9.12 22.04
CA ALA A 17 3.71 -9.06 21.18
C ALA A 17 4.10 -9.06 19.70
N ASN A 18 4.72 -10.17 19.28
CA ASN A 18 4.65 -10.74 17.93
C ASN A 18 4.58 -9.73 16.76
N GLY A 19 5.72 -9.12 16.43
CA GLY A 19 5.87 -8.24 15.26
C GLY A 19 7.10 -7.33 15.36
N SER A 20 8.29 -7.90 15.21
CA SER A 20 9.51 -7.17 14.81
C SER A 20 10.13 -6.21 15.85
N ALA A 21 11.00 -6.76 16.71
CA ALA A 21 11.93 -5.97 17.53
C ALA A 21 12.86 -5.06 16.70
N SER A 22 12.97 -5.28 15.39
CA SER A 22 13.86 -4.56 14.46
C SER A 22 13.42 -3.13 14.14
N PHE A 23 12.13 -2.77 14.31
CA PHE A 23 11.60 -1.46 13.86
C PHE A 23 11.21 -0.53 15.01
N THR A 24 11.84 -0.64 16.19
CA THR A 24 11.46 0.19 17.35
C THR A 24 11.93 1.64 17.18
N SER A 25 11.01 2.60 17.29
CA SER A 25 11.32 4.04 17.33
C SER A 25 10.93 4.64 18.67
N ASN A 26 11.75 5.53 19.21
CA ASN A 26 11.42 6.28 20.42
C ASN A 26 10.31 7.32 20.15
N LYS A 27 10.19 7.78 18.90
CA LYS A 27 9.23 8.81 18.51
C LYS A 27 8.08 8.20 17.72
N ARG A 28 6.87 8.58 18.13
CA ARG A 28 5.65 8.24 17.38
C ARG A 28 5.58 9.00 16.07
N PHE A 29 5.19 8.30 15.02
CA PHE A 29 5.00 8.86 13.69
C PHE A 29 3.62 9.50 13.54
N TYR A 30 3.61 10.75 13.10
CA TYR A 30 2.40 11.50 12.78
C TYR A 30 2.57 12.12 11.41
N ASP A 31 1.60 11.89 10.53
CA ASP A 31 1.56 12.49 9.20
C ASP A 31 0.35 13.41 9.08
N ASP A 32 0.44 14.57 9.74
CA ASP A 32 -0.63 15.57 9.74
C ASP A 32 -0.84 16.22 8.36
N ALA A 33 0.13 16.08 7.45
CA ALA A 33 0.04 16.61 6.09
C ALA A 33 -0.95 15.80 5.24
N ASN A 34 -0.85 14.47 5.29
CA ASN A 34 -1.77 13.58 4.55
C ASN A 34 -2.99 13.19 5.38
N PHE A 35 -2.83 13.13 6.71
CA PHE A 35 -3.85 12.68 7.66
C PHE A 35 -4.02 13.72 8.78
N PRO A 36 -4.63 14.89 8.51
CA PRO A 36 -4.80 15.96 9.50
C PRO A 36 -5.66 15.55 10.72
N LYS A 37 -6.41 14.45 10.62
CA LYS A 37 -7.20 13.88 11.72
C LYS A 37 -6.53 12.68 12.39
N GLY A 38 -5.35 12.28 11.93
CA GLY A 38 -4.61 11.09 12.35
C GLY A 38 -5.11 9.78 11.74
N PHE A 39 -4.28 8.73 11.83
CA PHE A 39 -4.55 7.43 11.21
C PHE A 39 -5.82 6.75 11.75
N LYS A 40 -6.06 6.85 13.07
CA LYS A 40 -7.23 6.24 13.74
C LYS A 40 -8.57 6.79 13.28
N ARG A 41 -8.60 8.03 12.77
CA ARG A 41 -9.85 8.73 12.37
C ARG A 41 -10.01 8.86 10.86
N CYS A 42 -9.03 8.42 10.07
CA CYS A 42 -9.10 8.48 8.61
C CYS A 42 -10.10 7.46 8.05
N GLY A 43 -10.33 6.35 8.75
CA GLY A 43 -11.23 5.28 8.31
C GLY A 43 -10.59 4.28 7.35
N ASP A 44 -9.41 4.59 6.79
CA ASP A 44 -8.65 3.66 5.94
C ASP A 44 -7.84 2.63 6.73
N PHE A 45 -7.51 2.92 7.99
CA PHE A 45 -6.73 2.04 8.86
C PHE A 45 -7.56 1.53 10.03
N THR A 46 -7.35 0.28 10.40
CA THR A 46 -7.82 -0.27 11.67
C THR A 46 -7.04 0.32 12.83
N ASN A 47 -7.61 0.28 14.05
CA ASN A 47 -6.94 0.78 15.25
C ASN A 47 -5.56 0.14 15.49
N LYS A 48 -5.42 -1.16 15.17
CA LYS A 48 -4.15 -1.90 15.29
C LYS A 48 -3.12 -1.44 14.28
N GLU A 49 -3.53 -1.28 13.01
CA GLU A 49 -2.66 -0.74 11.96
C GLU A 49 -2.20 0.68 12.29
N ALA A 50 -3.11 1.54 12.74
CA ALA A 50 -2.78 2.90 13.13
C ALA A 50 -1.74 2.92 14.26
N GLU A 51 -1.89 2.07 15.27
CA GLU A 51 -0.92 1.95 16.36
C GLU A 51 0.45 1.43 15.90
N LEU A 52 0.48 0.43 15.01
CA LEU A 52 1.72 -0.06 14.40
C LEU A 52 2.42 1.02 13.58
N LEU A 53 1.67 1.79 12.78
CA LEU A 53 2.23 2.87 11.99
C LEU A 53 2.73 4.01 12.89
N GLU A 54 2.01 4.33 13.96
CA GLU A 54 2.46 5.30 14.97
C GLU A 54 3.75 4.84 15.65
N GLN A 55 3.91 3.55 15.97
CA GLN A 55 5.09 3.03 16.67
C GLN A 55 6.31 2.85 15.75
N HIS A 56 6.11 2.28 14.56
CA HIS A 56 7.20 1.88 13.67
C HIS A 56 7.40 2.84 12.48
N GLY A 57 6.41 3.66 12.14
CA GLY A 57 6.43 4.50 10.94
C GLY A 57 7.60 5.47 10.87
N GLN A 58 8.12 5.93 12.00
CA GLN A 58 9.28 6.81 12.05
C GLN A 58 10.57 6.08 11.66
N ALA A 59 10.75 4.84 12.13
CA ALA A 59 11.89 4.01 11.75
C ALA A 59 11.82 3.67 10.26
N LEU A 60 10.64 3.26 9.77
CA LEU A 60 10.41 2.97 8.36
C LEU A 60 10.67 4.18 7.47
N LYS A 61 10.22 5.36 7.88
CA LYS A 61 10.49 6.62 7.18
C LYS A 61 12.00 6.92 7.13
N ASN A 62 12.71 6.75 8.24
CA ASN A 62 14.15 7.00 8.27
C ASN A 62 14.93 6.02 7.38
N LEU A 63 14.52 4.75 7.33
CA LEU A 63 15.09 3.72 6.46
C LEU A 63 14.86 4.06 4.98
N MET A 64 13.64 4.43 4.60
CA MET A 64 13.36 4.81 3.20
C MET A 64 14.05 6.12 2.78
N GLU A 65 14.21 7.07 3.69
CA GLU A 65 14.92 8.33 3.41
C GLU A 65 16.45 8.11 3.38
N GLY A 66 16.93 6.94 3.81
CA GLY A 66 18.36 6.63 3.93
C GLY A 66 19.03 7.33 5.12
N THR A 67 18.24 7.93 6.02
CA THR A 67 18.73 8.53 7.27
C THR A 67 19.25 7.46 8.23
N GLN A 68 18.65 6.26 8.19
CA GLN A 68 19.12 5.08 8.92
C GLN A 68 19.52 3.99 7.92
N LEU A 69 20.62 3.29 8.22
CA LEU A 69 21.06 2.14 7.45
C LEU A 69 20.33 0.89 7.96
N PRO A 70 19.84 0.00 7.08
CA PRO A 70 19.27 -1.27 7.48
C PRO A 70 20.37 -2.12 8.14
N CYS A 71 20.16 -2.49 9.40
CA CYS A 71 21.10 -3.37 10.12
C CYS A 71 20.60 -4.82 10.15
N THR A 72 19.29 -5.01 9.99
CA THR A 72 18.63 -6.30 10.10
C THR A 72 18.15 -6.79 8.74
N ALA A 73 18.09 -8.11 8.54
CA ALA A 73 17.57 -8.71 7.32
C ALA A 73 16.12 -8.25 7.01
N ASP A 74 15.27 -8.10 8.03
CA ASP A 74 13.92 -7.54 7.88
C ASP A 74 13.93 -6.09 7.38
N GLU A 75 14.87 -5.27 7.84
CA GLU A 75 14.99 -3.87 7.42
C GLU A 75 15.49 -3.77 5.97
N ASP A 76 16.43 -4.62 5.58
CA ASP A 76 16.92 -4.70 4.21
C ASP A 76 15.81 -5.13 3.24
N GLN A 77 15.03 -6.16 3.62
CA GLN A 77 13.85 -6.58 2.88
C GLN A 77 12.85 -5.43 2.76
N PHE A 78 12.56 -4.72 3.86
CA PHE A 78 11.66 -3.57 3.84
C PHE A 78 12.13 -2.49 2.87
N VAL A 79 13.42 -2.16 2.83
CA VAL A 79 13.97 -1.17 1.89
C VAL A 79 13.77 -1.63 0.44
N GLN A 80 14.02 -2.90 0.13
CA GLN A 80 13.77 -3.46 -1.20
C GLN A 80 12.27 -3.40 -1.58
N VAL A 81 11.36 -3.70 -0.64
CA VAL A 81 9.91 -3.57 -0.83
C VAL A 81 9.50 -2.12 -1.03
N ALA A 82 10.05 -1.19 -0.25
CA ALA A 82 9.76 0.24 -0.37
C ALA A 82 10.23 0.82 -1.71
N GLN A 83 11.33 0.28 -2.27
CA GLN A 83 11.80 0.59 -3.62
C GLN A 83 11.00 -0.10 -4.74
N GLY A 84 10.07 -0.99 -4.40
CA GLY A 84 9.26 -1.75 -5.37
C GLY A 84 10.00 -2.93 -6.02
N GLN A 85 11.13 -3.36 -5.46
CA GLN A 85 11.89 -4.52 -5.94
C GLN A 85 11.29 -5.84 -5.44
N LEU A 86 10.67 -5.83 -4.25
CA LEU A 86 10.05 -6.99 -3.63
C LEU A 86 8.57 -6.75 -3.29
N LEU A 87 7.81 -7.85 -3.17
CA LEU A 87 6.43 -7.79 -2.71
C LEU A 87 6.39 -7.71 -1.17
N PRO A 88 5.53 -6.84 -0.61
CA PRO A 88 5.33 -6.74 0.84
C PRO A 88 4.78 -8.06 1.37
N THR A 89 5.52 -8.71 2.27
CA THR A 89 5.15 -10.03 2.81
C THR A 89 4.69 -9.91 4.26
N THR A 90 5.30 -8.99 5.01
CA THR A 90 4.97 -8.73 6.40
C THR A 90 3.77 -7.76 6.52
N PRO A 91 3.00 -7.84 7.62
CA PRO A 91 1.92 -6.88 7.86
C PRO A 91 2.41 -5.43 7.92
N LEU A 92 3.65 -5.22 8.37
CA LEU A 92 4.25 -3.90 8.47
C LEU A 92 4.56 -3.31 7.09
N GLU A 93 5.14 -4.11 6.19
CA GLU A 93 5.39 -3.72 4.81
C GLU A 93 4.09 -3.44 4.04
N LEU A 94 3.07 -4.30 4.21
CA LEU A 94 1.77 -4.12 3.60
C LEU A 94 1.11 -2.82 4.07
N LEU A 95 1.19 -2.55 5.38
CA LEU A 95 0.70 -1.33 6.00
C LEU A 95 1.46 -0.10 5.48
N TRP A 96 2.79 -0.18 5.36
CA TRP A 96 3.61 0.91 4.82
C TRP A 96 3.30 1.18 3.35
N ALA A 97 3.12 0.14 2.54
CA ALA A 97 2.73 0.26 1.14
C ALA A 97 1.35 0.90 1.00
N LYS A 98 0.39 0.52 1.86
CA LYS A 98 -0.94 1.13 1.96
C LYS A 98 -0.85 2.61 2.36
N TYR A 99 -0.08 2.92 3.40
CA TYR A 99 0.20 4.30 3.82
C TYR A 99 0.80 5.13 2.69
N THR A 100 1.83 4.63 2.02
CA THR A 100 2.49 5.33 0.91
C THR A 100 1.53 5.61 -0.24
N LYS A 101 0.63 4.67 -0.57
CA LYS A 101 -0.41 4.87 -1.60
C LYS A 101 -1.41 5.95 -1.21
N LEU A 102 -1.87 5.95 0.05
CA LEU A 102 -2.81 6.96 0.56
C LEU A 102 -2.16 8.34 0.68
N ALA A 103 -0.91 8.39 1.17
CA ALA A 103 -0.12 9.61 1.34
C ALA A 103 0.24 10.27 -0.01
N LYS A 104 0.43 9.48 -1.08
CA LYS A 104 0.59 10.03 -2.43
C LYS A 104 -0.66 10.75 -2.97
N GLY A 105 -1.80 10.61 -2.29
CA GLY A 105 -3.07 11.17 -2.70
C GLY A 105 -3.69 10.45 -3.90
N LYS A 106 -4.99 10.62 -4.09
CA LYS A 106 -5.64 10.20 -5.34
C LYS A 106 -5.15 11.12 -6.46
N PRO A 107 -4.72 10.58 -7.63
CA PRO A 107 -4.46 11.41 -8.78
C PRO A 107 -5.73 12.19 -9.09
N PHE A 108 -5.65 13.52 -9.02
CA PHE A 108 -6.74 14.38 -9.42
C PHE A 108 -6.87 14.28 -10.94
N TYR A 109 -7.76 13.39 -11.39
CA TYR A 109 -8.24 13.44 -12.76
C TYR A 109 -9.14 14.66 -12.86
N ALA A 110 -8.56 15.80 -13.25
CA ALA A 110 -9.37 16.91 -13.71
C ALA A 110 -10.23 16.36 -14.85
N VAL A 111 -11.54 16.25 -14.64
CA VAL A 111 -12.47 16.22 -15.76
C VAL A 111 -12.28 17.57 -16.42
N VAL A 112 -11.46 17.59 -17.47
CA VAL A 112 -11.40 18.72 -18.39
C VAL A 112 -12.83 18.87 -18.89
N GLY A 113 -13.57 19.80 -18.28
CA GLY A 113 -14.78 20.33 -18.88
C GLY A 113 -14.39 20.79 -20.27
N THR A 114 -15.12 20.32 -21.27
CA THR A 114 -14.96 20.71 -22.66
C THR A 114 -15.08 22.22 -22.78
N ILE A 115 -13.96 22.94 -22.65
CA ILE A 115 -13.83 24.25 -23.28
C ILE A 115 -13.83 23.90 -24.77
N HIS A 116 -14.86 24.34 -25.47
CA HIS A 116 -15.00 24.18 -26.91
C HIS A 116 -13.78 24.81 -27.60
N ALA A 117 -12.73 24.01 -27.80
CA ALA A 117 -11.64 24.31 -28.70
C ALA A 117 -12.16 24.06 -30.13
N PRO A 118 -11.93 24.97 -31.09
CA PRO A 118 -12.36 24.75 -32.46
C PRO A 118 -11.67 23.50 -33.01
N ALA A 119 -12.50 22.62 -33.59
CA ALA A 119 -12.14 21.30 -34.06
C ALA A 119 -10.89 21.30 -34.97
N GLN A 120 -9.85 20.61 -34.52
CA GLN A 120 -8.86 19.98 -35.40
C GLN A 120 -9.09 18.48 -35.26
N SER A 121 -10.07 17.99 -36.01
CA SER A 121 -10.44 16.58 -36.08
C SER A 121 -9.35 15.82 -36.84
N SER A 122 -8.35 15.28 -36.14
CA SER A 122 -7.53 14.19 -36.69
C SER A 122 -8.34 12.90 -36.56
N LYS A 123 -9.24 12.71 -37.52
CA LYS A 123 -10.00 11.48 -37.75
C LYS A 123 -9.00 10.39 -38.12
N VAL A 124 -8.68 9.50 -37.18
CA VAL A 124 -8.01 8.24 -37.49
C VAL A 124 -9.11 7.29 -37.92
N GLU A 125 -9.25 7.13 -39.24
CA GLU A 125 -10.10 6.13 -39.86
C GLU A 125 -9.37 4.79 -39.71
N ILE A 126 -9.92 3.91 -38.86
CA ILE A 126 -9.51 2.51 -38.84
C ILE A 126 -10.45 1.82 -39.82
N ASP A 127 -9.99 1.68 -41.07
CA ASP A 127 -10.57 0.72 -42.01
C ASP A 127 -10.32 -0.68 -41.46
N LEU A 128 -11.33 -1.25 -40.82
CA LEU A 128 -11.42 -2.68 -40.61
C LEU A 128 -12.33 -3.21 -41.72
N ASP A 129 -11.73 -3.45 -42.88
CA ASP A 129 -12.26 -4.39 -43.87
C ASP A 129 -12.29 -5.78 -43.19
N PHE A 130 -13.37 -6.03 -42.45
CA PHE A 130 -13.70 -7.35 -41.95
C PHE A 130 -14.39 -8.08 -43.10
N ASP A 131 -13.55 -8.60 -44.00
CA ASP A 131 -13.92 -9.59 -45.01
C ASP A 131 -14.63 -10.75 -44.32
N ASP A 132 -15.89 -10.93 -44.69
CA ASP A 132 -16.41 -12.19 -45.21
C ASP A 132 -15.87 -13.47 -44.56
N ILE A 133 -16.45 -13.83 -43.42
CA ILE A 133 -16.61 -15.24 -43.06
C ILE A 133 -18.11 -15.52 -42.88
N SER A 134 -18.78 -15.62 -44.02
CA SER A 134 -19.92 -16.52 -44.15
C SER A 134 -19.43 -17.91 -44.51
N ASP A 135 -19.58 -18.85 -43.60
CA ASP A 135 -19.68 -20.28 -43.88
C ASP A 135 -20.44 -20.90 -42.70
N ASP A 136 -21.77 -20.87 -42.75
CA ASP A 136 -22.64 -21.86 -43.39
C ASP A 136 -22.70 -23.20 -42.64
N ALA A 137 -23.88 -23.36 -42.01
CA ALA A 137 -24.66 -24.57 -41.80
C ALA A 137 -24.01 -25.90 -41.32
N ALA A 138 -24.49 -26.36 -40.16
CA ALA A 138 -25.30 -27.59 -39.97
C ALA A 138 -25.17 -28.00 -38.49
N ASP A 139 -26.22 -27.90 -37.67
CA ASP A 139 -27.25 -28.93 -37.50
C ASP A 139 -26.66 -30.30 -37.16
N ASP A 140 -26.68 -30.67 -35.88
CA ASP A 140 -27.28 -31.94 -35.45
C ASP A 140 -27.45 -31.93 -33.92
N GLU A 141 -28.69 -32.14 -33.49
CA GLU A 141 -29.01 -32.48 -32.11
C GLU A 141 -28.58 -33.91 -31.81
N GLU A 142 -28.06 -34.18 -30.60
CA GLU A 142 -28.62 -35.33 -29.87
C GLU A 142 -28.43 -35.19 -28.36
N VAL A 143 -29.58 -35.08 -27.71
CA VAL A 143 -29.79 -35.41 -26.30
C VAL A 143 -29.63 -36.91 -26.09
N THR A 144 -28.78 -37.36 -25.17
CA THR A 144 -29.13 -38.54 -24.35
C THR A 144 -28.57 -38.43 -22.93
N ASP A 145 -29.53 -38.42 -22.01
CA ASP A 145 -29.44 -38.73 -20.59
C ASP A 145 -28.89 -40.15 -20.39
N SER A 146 -27.97 -40.35 -19.45
CA SER A 146 -27.79 -41.65 -18.79
C SER A 146 -27.09 -41.50 -17.45
N ASN A 147 -27.95 -41.56 -16.44
CA ASN A 147 -27.68 -41.83 -15.05
C ASN A 147 -27.43 -43.35 -14.88
N ASP A 148 -26.24 -43.75 -14.42
CA ASP A 148 -26.02 -45.00 -13.66
C ASP A 148 -24.94 -44.78 -12.59
#